data_AF-A0A317VVV3-F1
#
_entry.id   AF-A0A317VVV3-F1
#
_cell.length_a   1.000
_cell.length_b   1.000
_cell.length_c   1.000
_cell.angle_alpha   90.00
_cell.angle_beta   90.00
_cell.angle_gamma   90.00
#
_symmetry.space_group_name_H-M   'P 1'
#
loop_
_entity.id
_entity.type
_entity.pdbx_description
1 polymer ?
#
loop_
_entity_poly.entity_id
_entity_poly.type
_entity_poly.pdbx_seq_one_letter_code
_entity_poly.pdbx_strand_id
1 'polypeptide(L)'
;PSDDLSRFMKIVARLKWKLPFLAEGYRLATLDPSTSDTDVSHAEIMFKIDFHEYYALLERAIVHLLGIFGTNVSSAFGQTHLAQHGAPLSSHRYHANVLEALQDPNSPLYPVLGQGEVHEQLQRAKELRNRWKTADMTKKERERDRWATARRKEKVMPLASYNFEMILAAIFQGLEDAYLLAKQHTVESEVAGAGAGEREDQDGDWDFIVDAMDWEAV
;
A
#
# COMPACT_ATOMS: atom_id res chain seq x y z
N PRO A 1 -0.27 -5.06 19.41
CA PRO A 1 0.77 -5.95 18.82
C PRO A 1 0.21 -7.26 18.22
N SER A 2 -0.42 -8.14 19.02
CA SER A 2 -0.93 -9.43 18.51
C SER A 2 -2.09 -9.27 17.50
N ASP A 3 -3.04 -8.37 17.76
CA ASP A 3 -4.14 -8.07 16.82
C ASP A 3 -3.61 -7.47 15.50
N ASP A 4 -2.63 -6.57 15.56
CA ASP A 4 -2.01 -5.98 14.35
C ASP A 4 -1.23 -7.00 13.52
N LEU A 5 -0.56 -7.96 14.15
CA LEU A 5 0.13 -9.05 13.45
C LEU A 5 -0.88 -9.96 12.72
N SER A 6 -2.00 -10.30 13.37
CA SER A 6 -3.09 -11.05 12.71
C SER A 6 -3.68 -10.27 11.53
N ARG A 7 -3.98 -8.98 11.70
CA ARG A 7 -4.49 -8.11 10.63
C ARG A 7 -3.51 -7.99 9.46
N PHE A 8 -2.22 -7.81 9.75
CA PHE A 8 -1.18 -7.81 8.73
C PHE A 8 -1.18 -9.12 7.93
N MET A 9 -1.16 -10.27 8.61
CA MET A 9 -1.13 -11.59 7.96
C MET A 9 -2.34 -11.82 7.05
N LYS A 10 -3.53 -11.44 7.51
CA LYS A 10 -4.76 -11.51 6.69
C LYS A 10 -4.65 -10.66 5.44
N ILE A 11 -4.14 -9.43 5.56
CA ILE A 11 -3.98 -8.54 4.41
C ILE A 11 -2.94 -9.11 3.44
N VAL A 12 -1.82 -9.63 3.93
CA VAL A 12 -0.80 -10.27 3.08
C VAL A 12 -1.36 -11.48 2.34
N ALA A 13 -2.16 -12.33 3.00
CA ALA A 13 -2.84 -13.43 2.34
C ALA A 13 -3.75 -12.93 1.21
N ARG A 14 -4.47 -11.82 1.43
CA ARG A 14 -5.36 -11.20 0.45
C ARG A 14 -4.59 -10.55 -0.72
N LEU A 15 -3.43 -9.95 -0.45
CA LEU A 15 -2.51 -9.44 -1.48
C LEU A 15 -2.01 -10.60 -2.35
N LYS A 16 -1.52 -11.69 -1.74
CA LYS A 16 -1.08 -12.90 -2.45
C LYS A 16 -2.22 -13.50 -3.29
N TRP A 17 -3.45 -13.51 -2.78
CA TRP A 17 -4.63 -13.96 -3.54
C TRP A 17 -4.96 -13.08 -4.76
N LYS A 18 -4.84 -11.75 -4.62
CA LYS A 18 -5.13 -10.80 -5.71
C LYS A 18 -4.02 -10.72 -6.76
N LEU A 19 -2.79 -11.09 -6.41
CA LEU A 19 -1.61 -10.93 -7.26
C LEU A 19 -1.74 -11.57 -8.65
N PRO A 20 -2.25 -12.82 -8.82
CA PRO A 20 -2.40 -13.42 -10.14
C PRO A 20 -3.36 -12.64 -11.06
N PHE A 21 -4.42 -12.07 -10.50
CA PHE A 21 -5.39 -11.28 -11.25
C PHE A 21 -4.78 -9.95 -11.71
N LEU A 22 -4.02 -9.29 -10.83
CA LEU A 22 -3.29 -8.07 -11.16
C LEU A 22 -2.23 -8.34 -12.24
N ALA A 23 -1.50 -9.44 -12.14
CA ALA A 23 -0.50 -9.86 -13.13
C ALA A 23 -1.14 -10.14 -14.49
N GLU A 24 -2.29 -10.81 -14.53
CA GLU A 24 -3.02 -11.05 -15.78
C GLU A 24 -3.56 -9.75 -16.39
N GLY A 25 -4.10 -8.85 -15.56
CA GLY A 25 -4.51 -7.51 -16.00
C GLY A 25 -3.36 -6.74 -16.63
N TYR A 26 -2.18 -6.78 -16.01
CA TYR A 26 -0.96 -6.17 -16.56
C TYR A 26 -0.56 -6.78 -17.90
N ARG A 27 -0.59 -8.12 -18.01
CA ARG A 27 -0.27 -8.83 -19.25
C ARG A 27 -1.19 -8.41 -20.39
N LEU A 28 -2.50 -8.39 -20.16
CA LEU A 28 -3.50 -7.96 -21.16
C LEU A 28 -3.32 -6.49 -21.56
N ALA A 29 -3.02 -5.63 -20.59
CA ALA A 29 -2.80 -4.20 -20.79
C ALA A 29 -1.48 -3.85 -21.50
N THR A 30 -0.59 -4.82 -21.71
CA THR A 30 0.72 -4.61 -22.34
C THR A 30 0.92 -5.41 -23.63
N LEU A 31 -0.14 -6.08 -24.12
CA LEU A 31 -0.14 -6.72 -25.42
C LEU A 31 0.04 -5.70 -26.54
N ASP A 32 0.62 -6.15 -27.66
CA ASP A 32 0.71 -5.35 -28.88
C ASP A 32 -0.70 -5.18 -29.49
N PRO A 33 -1.26 -3.95 -29.55
CA PRO A 33 -2.59 -3.70 -30.08
C PRO A 33 -2.74 -4.07 -31.56
N SER A 34 -1.65 -4.20 -32.31
CA SER A 34 -1.68 -4.57 -33.73
C SER A 34 -1.87 -6.06 -33.98
N THR A 35 -1.63 -6.90 -32.96
CA THR A 35 -1.65 -8.36 -33.08
C THR A 35 -2.68 -9.04 -32.17
N SER A 36 -3.27 -8.29 -31.24
CA SER A 36 -4.21 -8.81 -30.25
C SER A 36 -5.64 -8.36 -30.54
N ASP A 37 -6.61 -9.28 -30.45
CA ASP A 37 -8.05 -8.97 -30.46
C ASP A 37 -8.54 -8.35 -29.13
N THR A 38 -7.65 -8.26 -28.13
CA THR A 38 -7.97 -7.65 -26.83
C THR A 38 -8.08 -6.14 -26.98
N ASP A 39 -9.11 -5.54 -26.35
CA ASP A 39 -9.14 -4.10 -26.16
C ASP A 39 -8.08 -3.68 -25.12
N VAL A 40 -6.85 -3.46 -25.60
CA VAL A 40 -5.68 -3.11 -24.77
C VAL A 40 -5.90 -1.79 -24.03
N SER A 41 -6.62 -0.85 -24.65
CA SER A 41 -6.92 0.45 -24.02
C SER A 41 -7.85 0.28 -22.82
N HIS A 42 -8.88 -0.55 -22.97
CA HIS A 42 -9.77 -0.89 -21.86
C HIS A 42 -9.04 -1.69 -20.76
N ALA A 43 -8.24 -2.70 -21.15
CA ALA A 43 -7.44 -3.48 -20.21
C ALA A 43 -6.45 -2.60 -19.41
N GLU A 44 -5.82 -1.61 -20.04
CA GLU A 44 -4.95 -0.66 -19.36
C GLU A 44 -5.69 0.20 -18.33
N ILE A 45 -6.93 0.62 -18.61
CA ILE A 45 -7.75 1.35 -17.63
C ILE A 45 -8.11 0.43 -16.45
N MET A 46 -8.55 -0.80 -16.71
CA MET A 46 -8.90 -1.77 -15.65
C MET A 46 -7.69 -2.08 -14.77
N PHE A 47 -6.54 -2.38 -15.36
CA PHE A 47 -5.30 -2.62 -14.62
C PHE A 47 -4.92 -1.45 -13.71
N LYS A 48 -5.06 -0.21 -14.18
CA LYS A 48 -4.74 0.99 -13.39
C LYS A 48 -5.64 1.14 -12.17
N ILE A 49 -6.92 0.82 -12.32
CA ILE A 49 -7.90 0.81 -11.22
C ILE A 49 -7.54 -0.30 -10.23
N ASP A 50 -7.36 -1.53 -10.72
CA ASP A 50 -6.98 -2.68 -9.90
C ASP A 50 -5.68 -2.44 -9.14
N PHE A 51 -4.68 -1.82 -9.78
CA PHE A 51 -3.42 -1.47 -9.14
C PHE A 51 -3.60 -0.43 -8.03
N HIS A 52 -4.47 0.56 -8.23
CA HIS A 52 -4.76 1.56 -7.20
C HIS A 52 -5.36 0.92 -5.95
N GLU A 53 -6.34 0.03 -6.12
CA GLU A 53 -6.94 -0.73 -5.03
C GLU A 53 -5.94 -1.67 -4.35
N TYR A 54 -5.13 -2.37 -5.15
CA TYR A 54 -4.10 -3.27 -4.67
C TYR A 54 -3.06 -2.52 -3.82
N TYR A 55 -2.61 -1.35 -4.28
CA TYR A 55 -1.67 -0.52 -3.54
C TYR A 55 -2.28 0.04 -2.25
N ALA A 56 -3.57 0.39 -2.23
CA ALA A 56 -4.24 0.80 -1.00
C ALA A 56 -4.26 -0.34 0.05
N LEU A 57 -4.49 -1.58 -0.39
CA LEU A 57 -4.41 -2.76 0.47
C LEU A 57 -2.99 -3.00 0.99
N LEU A 58 -1.98 -2.78 0.15
CA LEU A 58 -0.55 -2.86 0.51
C LEU A 58 -0.18 -1.81 1.56
N GLU A 59 -0.60 -0.55 1.39
CA GLU A 59 -0.36 0.49 2.40
C GLU A 59 -1.00 0.14 3.74
N ARG A 60 -2.18 -0.48 3.73
CA ARG A 60 -2.83 -0.97 4.96
C ARG A 60 -2.01 -2.05 5.67
N ALA A 61 -1.35 -2.94 4.93
CA ALA A 61 -0.44 -3.93 5.50
C ALA A 61 0.73 -3.23 6.23
N ILE A 62 1.32 -2.21 5.60
CA ILE A 62 2.42 -1.43 6.18
C ILE A 62 1.98 -0.68 7.44
N VAL A 63 0.77 -0.12 7.46
CA VAL A 63 0.22 0.55 8.66
C VAL A 63 0.10 -0.43 9.84
N HIS A 64 -0.36 -1.66 9.61
CA HIS A 64 -0.40 -2.66 10.67
C HIS A 64 1.01 -3.07 11.14
N LEU A 65 1.98 -3.21 10.23
CA LEU A 65 3.37 -3.44 10.62
C LEU A 65 3.91 -2.32 11.53
N LEU A 66 3.69 -1.06 11.15
CA LEU A 66 4.07 0.11 11.96
C LEU A 66 3.39 0.08 13.34
N GLY A 67 2.11 -0.31 13.39
CA GLY A 67 1.34 -0.45 14.63
C GLY A 67 1.91 -1.50 15.59
N ILE A 68 2.48 -2.60 15.08
CA ILE A 68 3.13 -3.64 15.90
C ILE A 68 4.28 -3.06 16.73
N PHE A 69 5.04 -2.12 16.16
CA PHE A 69 6.16 -1.44 16.82
C PHE A 69 5.76 -0.13 17.53
N GLY A 70 4.45 0.14 17.66
CA GLY A 70 3.95 1.34 18.34
C GLY A 70 4.04 2.63 17.52
N THR A 71 4.33 2.54 16.21
CA THR A 71 4.37 3.69 15.32
C THR A 71 2.96 4.01 14.81
N ASN A 72 2.38 5.12 15.27
CA ASN A 72 1.09 5.59 14.80
C ASN A 72 1.25 6.55 13.62
N VAL A 73 0.79 6.13 12.44
CA VAL A 73 0.68 7.01 11.28
C VAL A 73 -0.54 7.91 11.46
N SER A 74 -0.34 9.13 11.94
CA SER A 74 -1.39 10.17 11.95
C SER A 74 -1.37 10.96 10.64
N SER A 75 -2.47 11.60 10.26
CA SER A 75 -2.47 12.61 9.20
C SER A 75 -1.47 13.75 9.52
N ALA A 76 -1.20 13.98 10.81
CA ALA A 76 -0.24 14.95 11.34
C ALA A 76 1.19 14.40 11.55
N PHE A 77 1.49 13.14 11.20
CA PHE A 77 2.79 12.52 11.44
C PHE A 77 3.97 13.32 10.83
N GLY A 78 3.78 13.92 9.65
CA GLY A 78 4.76 14.84 9.06
C GLY A 78 4.92 16.21 9.74
N GLN A 79 4.13 16.55 10.77
CA GLN A 79 4.24 17.82 11.53
C GLN A 79 5.14 17.71 12.77
N THR A 80 5.33 16.51 13.31
CA THR A 80 6.15 16.29 14.52
C THR A 80 7.65 16.42 14.27
N HIS A 81 8.11 16.30 13.03
CA HIS A 81 9.51 16.53 12.67
C HIS A 81 9.82 17.95 12.16
N LEU A 82 8.83 18.73 11.67
CA LEU A 82 8.99 20.11 11.23
C LEU A 82 7.69 20.92 11.43
N ALA A 83 7.67 21.75 12.49
CA ALA A 83 6.84 22.94 12.77
C ALA A 83 5.33 22.99 12.42
N GLN A 84 4.54 23.28 13.47
CA GLN A 84 3.37 24.17 13.57
C GLN A 84 2.61 24.51 12.28
N HIS A 85 1.39 24.00 12.13
CA HIS A 85 0.15 24.79 12.03
C HIS A 85 -1.04 23.90 11.63
N GLY A 86 -2.15 24.04 12.36
CA GLY A 86 -3.38 23.27 12.20
C GLY A 86 -4.18 23.65 10.95
N ALA A 87 -3.81 23.07 9.81
CA ALA A 87 -4.66 22.99 8.63
C ALA A 87 -5.28 21.59 8.54
N PRO A 88 -6.57 21.45 8.15
CA PRO A 88 -7.20 20.14 7.95
C PRO A 88 -6.44 19.38 6.85
N LEU A 89 -6.03 18.17 7.18
CA LEU A 89 -5.07 17.40 6.39
C LEU A 89 -5.81 16.53 5.39
N SER A 90 -5.63 16.83 4.10
CA SER A 90 -6.15 15.99 3.00
C SER A 90 -5.67 14.55 3.15
N SER A 91 -6.54 13.57 2.88
CA SER A 91 -6.23 12.13 2.78
C SER A 91 -4.93 11.83 1.99
N HIS A 92 -4.55 12.71 1.07
CA HIS A 92 -3.26 12.63 0.36
C HIS A 92 -2.03 12.65 1.26
N ARG A 93 -2.04 13.36 2.40
CA ARG A 93 -0.91 13.40 3.33
C ARG A 93 -0.76 12.10 4.11
N TYR A 94 -1.87 11.44 4.45
CA TYR A 94 -1.84 10.19 5.22
C TYR A 94 -1.00 9.11 4.53
N HIS A 95 -1.20 8.90 3.23
CA HIS A 95 -0.44 7.92 2.46
C HIS A 95 1.05 8.28 2.33
N ALA A 96 1.41 9.57 2.32
CA ALA A 96 2.81 10.01 2.30
C ALA A 96 3.48 9.73 3.65
N ASN A 97 2.76 10.02 4.73
CA ASN A 97 3.21 9.77 6.09
C ASN A 97 3.53 8.28 6.36
N VAL A 98 2.86 7.34 5.67
CA VAL A 98 3.16 5.89 5.79
C VAL A 98 4.59 5.58 5.34
N LEU A 99 4.99 6.05 4.15
CA LEU A 99 6.36 5.79 3.68
C LEU A 99 7.39 6.59 4.46
N GLU A 100 7.07 7.83 4.86
CA GLU A 100 7.94 8.62 5.74
C GLU A 100 8.17 7.94 7.09
N ALA A 101 7.16 7.28 7.67
CA ALA A 101 7.30 6.54 8.93
C ALA A 101 8.27 5.37 8.84
N LEU A 102 8.40 4.76 7.66
CA LEU A 102 9.39 3.69 7.44
C LEU A 102 10.82 4.23 7.42
N GLN A 103 11.02 5.52 7.12
CA GLN A 103 12.34 6.13 7.02
C GLN A 103 12.89 6.63 8.37
N ASP A 104 12.16 6.47 9.48
CA ASP A 104 12.70 6.76 10.81
C ASP A 104 13.84 5.78 11.13
N PRO A 105 15.10 6.24 11.27
CA PRO A 105 16.24 5.35 11.55
C PRO A 105 16.14 4.58 12.86
N ASN A 106 15.26 5.00 13.77
CA ASN A 106 15.01 4.32 15.04
C ASN A 106 13.93 3.23 14.92
N SER A 107 13.23 3.17 13.78
CA SER A 107 12.21 2.15 13.54
C SER A 107 12.87 0.80 13.29
N PRO A 108 12.41 -0.29 13.94
CA PRO A 108 12.85 -1.65 13.62
C PRO A 108 12.60 -2.05 12.16
N LEU A 109 11.67 -1.37 11.46
CA LEU A 109 11.36 -1.60 10.05
C LEU A 109 12.33 -0.88 9.09
N TYR A 110 13.13 0.08 9.59
CA TYR A 110 14.02 0.88 8.74
C TYR A 110 14.98 0.02 7.90
N PRO A 111 15.65 -1.02 8.43
CA PRO A 111 16.59 -1.80 7.64
C PRO A 111 15.97 -2.58 6.48
N VAL A 112 14.68 -2.93 6.57
CA VAL A 112 13.99 -3.83 5.62
C VAL A 112 13.01 -3.10 4.69
N LEU A 113 12.40 -2.00 5.14
CA LEU A 113 11.38 -1.24 4.40
C LEU A 113 11.70 0.26 4.27
N GLY A 114 12.59 0.79 5.10
CA GLY A 114 12.90 2.23 5.18
C GLY A 114 14.01 2.71 4.26
N GLN A 115 14.81 1.80 3.72
CA GLN A 115 15.96 2.12 2.88
C GLN A 115 16.18 1.08 1.77
N GLY A 116 17.08 1.41 0.84
CA GLY A 116 17.50 0.52 -0.23
C GLY A 116 16.39 0.22 -1.24
N GLU A 117 16.59 -0.87 -1.98
CA GLU A 117 15.75 -1.24 -3.14
C GLU A 117 14.27 -1.35 -2.79
N VAL A 118 13.92 -1.97 -1.66
CA VAL A 118 12.53 -2.15 -1.25
C VAL A 118 11.82 -0.81 -1.08
N HIS A 119 12.48 0.15 -0.44
CA HIS A 119 11.92 1.48 -0.24
C HIS A 119 11.75 2.24 -1.57
N GLU A 120 12.74 2.14 -2.46
CA GLU A 120 12.66 2.74 -3.81
C GLU A 120 11.48 2.16 -4.60
N GLN A 121 11.24 0.85 -4.52
CA GLN A 121 10.10 0.22 -5.19
C GLN A 121 8.76 0.58 -4.54
N LEU A 122 8.69 0.75 -3.21
CA LEU A 122 7.50 1.29 -2.53
C LEU A 122 7.18 2.71 -3.00
N GLN A 123 8.19 3.59 -3.12
CA GLN A 123 8.02 4.94 -3.64
C GLN A 123 7.53 4.91 -5.10
N ARG A 124 8.14 4.08 -5.94
CA ARG A 124 7.70 3.92 -7.34
C ARG A 124 6.26 3.42 -7.45
N ALA A 125 5.88 2.42 -6.65
CA ALA A 125 4.50 1.92 -6.61
C ALA A 125 3.51 3.02 -6.16
N LYS A 126 3.90 3.83 -5.18
CA LYS A 126 3.12 4.99 -4.73
C LYS A 126 2.91 6.04 -5.82
N GLU A 127 3.97 6.38 -6.54
CA GLU A 127 3.93 7.32 -7.65
C GLU A 127 2.97 6.84 -8.74
N LEU A 128 3.05 5.56 -9.10
CA LEU A 128 2.15 4.93 -10.07
C LEU A 128 0.69 4.99 -9.60
N ARG A 129 0.41 4.66 -8.34
CA ARG A 129 -0.94 4.78 -7.78
C ARG A 129 -1.45 6.21 -7.81
N ASN A 130 -0.62 7.19 -7.44
CA ASN A 130 -1.00 8.59 -7.47
C ASN A 130 -1.25 9.10 -8.89
N ARG A 131 -0.44 8.65 -9.85
CA ARG A 131 -0.61 8.96 -11.28
C ARG A 131 -1.92 8.40 -11.83
N TRP A 132 -2.39 7.27 -11.32
CA TRP A 132 -3.56 6.55 -11.83
C TRP A 132 -4.82 6.70 -10.98
N LYS A 133 -4.80 7.55 -9.94
CA LYS A 133 -5.97 7.84 -9.10
C LYS A 133 -7.22 8.27 -9.88
N THR A 134 -7.05 8.81 -11.08
CA THR A 134 -8.13 9.29 -11.95
C THR A 134 -8.26 8.48 -13.25
N ALA A 135 -7.79 7.23 -13.27
CA ALA A 135 -7.83 6.37 -14.45
C ALA A 135 -9.27 6.05 -14.91
N ASP A 136 -10.20 6.00 -13.98
CA ASP A 136 -11.64 5.76 -14.16
C ASP A 136 -12.41 6.98 -14.67
N MET A 137 -11.86 8.20 -14.53
CA MET A 137 -12.53 9.43 -14.96
C MET A 137 -12.96 9.36 -16.42
N THR A 138 -14.21 9.76 -16.68
CA THR A 138 -14.74 9.90 -18.03
C THR A 138 -14.02 11.00 -18.81
N LYS A 139 -14.16 10.99 -20.14
CA LYS A 139 -13.59 12.03 -21.01
C LYS A 139 -14.05 13.44 -20.60
N LYS A 140 -15.32 13.60 -20.21
CA LYS A 140 -15.90 14.88 -19.76
C LYS A 140 -15.32 15.34 -18.42
N GLU A 141 -15.09 14.42 -17.49
CA GLU A 141 -14.46 14.73 -16.19
C GLU A 141 -12.99 15.10 -16.37
N ARG A 142 -12.24 14.40 -17.22
CA ARG A 142 -10.86 14.77 -17.55
C ARG A 142 -10.77 16.12 -18.26
N GLU A 143 -11.71 16.48 -19.11
CA GLU A 143 -11.75 17.82 -19.74
C GLU A 143 -12.00 18.92 -18.71
N ARG A 144 -12.89 18.67 -17.75
CA ARG A 144 -13.10 19.57 -16.61
C ARG A 144 -11.86 19.66 -15.72
N ASP A 145 -11.18 18.55 -15.45
CA ASP A 145 -10.00 18.53 -14.58
C ASP A 145 -8.73 19.08 -15.26
N ARG A 146 -8.59 18.91 -16.58
CA ARG A 146 -7.46 19.43 -17.38
C ARG A 146 -7.29 20.95 -17.27
N TRP A 147 -8.38 21.69 -17.10
CA TRP A 147 -8.33 23.13 -16.85
C TRP A 147 -7.68 23.45 -15.49
N ALA A 148 -7.81 22.56 -14.50
CA ALA A 148 -7.19 22.67 -13.18
C ALA A 148 -5.76 22.09 -13.13
N THR A 149 -5.44 21.07 -13.94
CA THR A 149 -4.16 20.32 -13.89
C THR A 149 -3.15 20.64 -15.00
N ALA A 150 -3.42 21.63 -15.87
CA ALA A 150 -2.57 22.07 -16.99
C ALA A 150 -1.08 22.37 -16.64
N ARG A 151 -0.72 22.44 -15.35
CA ARG A 151 0.66 22.59 -14.87
C ARG A 151 1.49 21.30 -14.79
N ARG A 152 0.91 20.10 -14.85
CA ARG A 152 1.68 18.84 -14.77
C ARG A 152 2.02 18.32 -16.16
N LYS A 153 3.08 18.88 -16.74
CA LYS A 153 3.66 18.42 -18.01
C LYS A 153 4.59 17.22 -17.77
N GLU A 154 4.07 16.16 -17.18
CA GLU A 154 4.85 14.97 -16.89
C GLU A 154 4.82 14.04 -18.09
N LYS A 155 5.99 13.57 -18.54
CA LYS A 155 6.09 12.63 -19.66
C LYS A 155 5.43 11.31 -19.22
N VAL A 156 4.29 10.98 -19.83
CA VAL A 156 3.59 9.72 -19.55
C VAL A 156 4.40 8.61 -20.23
N MET A 157 4.97 7.73 -19.42
CA MET A 157 5.67 6.55 -19.92
C MET A 157 4.65 5.45 -20.23
N PRO A 158 4.85 4.65 -21.28
CA PRO A 158 3.98 3.52 -21.58
C PRO A 158 3.92 2.54 -20.41
N LEU A 159 2.77 1.90 -20.20
CA LEU A 159 2.59 0.93 -19.12
C LEU A 159 3.62 -0.22 -19.18
N ALA A 160 3.92 -0.69 -20.40
CA ALA A 160 4.90 -1.74 -20.66
C ALA A 160 6.36 -1.38 -20.28
N SER A 161 6.66 -0.10 -20.00
CA SER A 161 8.00 0.32 -19.58
C SER A 161 8.29 0.08 -18.10
N TYR A 162 7.27 -0.22 -17.29
CA TYR A 162 7.41 -0.46 -15.86
C TYR A 162 7.56 -1.96 -15.59
N ASN A 163 8.63 -2.36 -14.90
CA ASN A 163 8.78 -3.77 -14.49
C ASN A 163 7.97 -4.05 -13.22
N PHE A 164 6.68 -4.36 -13.39
CA PHE A 164 5.76 -4.63 -12.28
C PHE A 164 6.12 -5.88 -11.47
N GLU A 165 6.65 -6.90 -12.14
CA GLU A 165 7.11 -8.12 -11.50
C GLU A 165 8.24 -7.81 -10.51
N MET A 166 9.24 -7.04 -10.92
CA MET A 166 10.34 -6.59 -10.05
C MET A 166 9.83 -5.70 -8.91
N ILE A 167 8.97 -4.72 -9.20
CA ILE A 167 8.40 -3.82 -8.17
C ILE A 167 7.72 -4.64 -7.08
N LEU A 168 6.82 -5.54 -7.45
CA LEU A 168 6.04 -6.32 -6.49
C LEU A 168 6.89 -7.37 -5.78
N ALA A 169 7.83 -8.02 -6.47
CA ALA A 169 8.74 -8.99 -5.87
C ALA A 169 9.61 -8.35 -4.77
N ALA A 170 10.20 -7.18 -5.04
CA ALA A 170 10.99 -6.45 -4.04
C ALA A 170 10.15 -6.07 -2.82
N ILE A 171 8.92 -5.59 -3.04
CA ILE A 171 8.03 -5.22 -1.94
C ILE A 171 7.65 -6.45 -1.11
N PHE A 172 7.30 -7.58 -1.75
CA PHE A 172 6.95 -8.79 -1.03
C PHE A 172 8.13 -9.35 -0.22
N GLN A 173 9.35 -9.29 -0.76
CA GLN A 173 10.55 -9.64 -0.01
C GLN A 173 10.66 -8.80 1.27
N GLY A 174 10.51 -7.48 1.16
CA GLY A 174 10.53 -6.58 2.31
C GLY A 174 9.41 -6.85 3.32
N LEU A 175 8.20 -7.21 2.87
CA LEU A 175 7.09 -7.58 3.76
C LEU A 175 7.36 -8.91 4.49
N GLU A 176 8.04 -9.86 3.85
CA GLU A 176 8.44 -11.12 4.48
C GLU A 176 9.54 -10.89 5.53
N ASP A 177 10.53 -10.06 5.24
CA ASP A 177 11.57 -9.69 6.22
C ASP A 177 10.97 -8.91 7.40
N ALA A 178 10.06 -7.96 7.13
CA ALA A 178 9.33 -7.23 8.16
C ALA A 178 8.44 -8.13 9.02
N TYR A 179 7.83 -9.17 8.43
CA TYR A 179 7.06 -10.16 9.18
C TYR A 179 7.93 -10.91 10.19
N LEU A 180 9.15 -11.31 9.82
CA LEU A 180 10.06 -12.00 10.73
C LEU A 180 10.42 -11.12 11.93
N LEU A 181 10.70 -9.84 11.70
CA LEU A 181 10.94 -8.86 12.77
C LEU A 181 9.70 -8.69 13.67
N ALA A 182 8.51 -8.56 13.06
CA ALA A 182 7.27 -8.40 13.80
C ALA A 182 6.97 -9.63 14.68
N LYS A 183 7.17 -10.84 14.15
CA LYS A 183 6.99 -12.09 14.89
C LYS A 183 7.95 -12.19 16.08
N GLN A 184 9.22 -11.85 15.88
CA GLN A 184 10.20 -11.81 16.97
C GLN A 184 9.78 -10.81 18.05
N HIS A 185 9.35 -9.61 17.66
CA HIS A 185 8.93 -8.56 18.58
C HIS A 185 7.70 -8.96 19.42
N THR A 186 6.73 -9.67 18.83
CA THR A 186 5.56 -10.17 19.57
C THR A 186 5.97 -11.20 20.62
N VAL A 187 6.88 -12.12 20.30
CA VAL A 187 7.37 -13.12 21.26
C VAL A 187 8.15 -12.45 22.40
N GLU A 188 9.05 -11.51 22.09
CA GLU A 188 9.82 -10.78 23.10
C GLU A 188 8.90 -9.96 24.03
N SER A 189 7.85 -9.36 23.49
CA SER A 189 6.85 -8.60 24.26
C SER A 189 6.00 -9.49 25.16
N GLU A 190 5.66 -10.70 24.71
CA GLU A 190 4.95 -11.70 25.51
C GLU A 190 5.82 -12.22 26.66
N VAL A 191 7.10 -12.52 26.41
CA VAL A 191 8.05 -12.95 27.44
C VAL A 191 8.33 -11.83 28.45
N ALA A 192 8.46 -10.58 28.00
CA ALA A 192 8.59 -9.43 28.89
C ALA A 192 7.31 -9.11 29.67
N GLY A 193 6.14 -9.49 29.13
CA GLY A 193 4.82 -9.31 29.73
C GLY A 193 4.30 -10.50 30.56
N ALA A 194 5.03 -11.62 30.62
CA ALA A 194 4.66 -12.87 31.29
C ALA A 194 4.70 -12.79 32.84
N GLY A 195 4.24 -11.67 33.40
CA GLY A 195 3.73 -11.54 34.75
C GLY A 195 2.19 -11.51 34.85
N ALA A 196 1.44 -11.60 33.73
CA ALA A 196 -0.02 -11.57 33.77
C ALA A 196 -0.70 -12.37 32.65
N GLY A 197 -1.17 -13.58 33.02
CA GLY A 197 -2.41 -14.19 32.50
C GLY A 197 -2.28 -15.02 31.21
N GLU A 198 -2.55 -16.31 31.35
CA GLU A 198 -2.84 -17.26 30.26
C GLU A 198 -3.89 -16.68 29.30
N ARG A 199 -3.71 -16.89 27.99
CA ARG A 199 -4.79 -16.74 27.02
C ARG A 199 -4.92 -17.97 26.16
N GLU A 200 -6.15 -18.48 26.20
CA GLU A 200 -6.69 -19.57 25.41
C GLU A 200 -6.64 -19.23 23.92
N ASP A 201 -6.22 -20.24 23.17
CA ASP A 201 -6.31 -20.36 21.72
C ASP A 201 -7.80 -20.36 21.34
N GLN A 202 -8.29 -19.31 20.68
CA GLN A 202 -9.62 -19.30 20.08
C GLN A 202 -9.47 -19.26 18.55
N ASP A 203 -9.48 -20.46 18.00
CA ASP A 203 -10.01 -20.77 16.67
C ASP A 203 -11.38 -20.10 16.50
N GLY A 204 -11.48 -19.08 15.66
CA GLY A 204 -12.76 -18.41 15.40
C GLY A 204 -12.75 -17.24 14.40
N ASP A 205 -11.75 -17.15 13.53
CA ASP A 205 -11.42 -15.88 12.87
C ASP A 205 -11.87 -15.77 11.41
N TRP A 206 -13.18 -15.93 11.18
CA TRP A 206 -13.83 -15.62 9.90
C TRP A 206 -15.07 -14.70 10.03
N ASP A 207 -15.48 -14.33 11.25
CA ASP A 207 -16.74 -13.60 11.53
C ASP A 207 -16.71 -12.08 11.28
N PHE A 208 -15.60 -11.52 10.76
CA PHE A 208 -15.46 -10.08 10.46
C PHE A 208 -15.64 -9.72 8.98
N ILE A 209 -15.97 -10.67 8.09
CA ILE A 209 -16.04 -10.44 6.63
C ILE A 209 -17.07 -9.36 6.20
N VAL A 210 -17.93 -8.86 7.10
CA VAL A 210 -19.06 -7.99 6.76
C VAL A 210 -18.77 -6.48 6.87
N ASP A 211 -17.74 -6.01 7.58
CA ASP A 211 -17.59 -4.56 7.87
C ASP A 211 -16.62 -3.77 6.95
N ALA A 212 -15.99 -4.40 5.95
CA ALA A 212 -14.92 -3.75 5.18
C ALA A 212 -15.37 -2.86 4.00
N MET A 213 -16.66 -2.50 3.89
CA MET A 213 -17.20 -1.73 2.76
C MET A 213 -17.74 -0.32 3.08
N ASP A 214 -17.63 0.19 4.31
CA ASP A 214 -18.06 1.58 4.65
C ASP A 214 -16.88 2.47 5.08
N TRP A 215 -16.06 2.95 4.15
CA TRP A 215 -15.08 4.02 4.45
C TRP A 215 -14.98 5.14 3.42
N GLU A 216 -15.89 5.23 2.46
CA GLU A 216 -16.16 6.46 1.68
C GLU A 216 -17.18 7.39 2.36
N ALA A 217 -17.10 7.52 3.69
CA ALA A 217 -17.97 8.45 4.43
C ALA A 217 -17.29 9.05 5.66
N VAL A 218 -16.21 9.81 5.45
CA VAL A 218 -15.88 11.01 6.27
C VAL A 218 -15.24 12.07 5.39
#